data_AF-A0A1I8NNA3-F1
#
_entry.id   AF-A0A1I8NNA3-F1
#
_cell.length_a   1.000
_cell.length_b   1.000
_cell.length_c   1.000
_cell.angle_alpha   90.00
_cell.angle_beta   90.00
_cell.angle_gamma   90.00
#
_symmetry.space_group_name_H-M   'P 1'
#
loop_
_entity.id
_entity.type
_entity.pdbx_description
1 polymer ?
#
loop_
_entity_poly.entity_id
_entity_poly.type
_entity_poly.pdbx_seq_one_letter_code
_entity_poly.pdbx_strand_id
1 'polypeptide(L)'
;MSSMASQGSRDGLAGSIEKGFKELWEEELREPGALAYYEKWLHCCGVNGTADYIAIKHPVPKTCCAEENCAVAENLYAEGCEAKFNSYLASKMLTFNIVNSLLIFGEIGAAVFGWLLFSNLKNESRRSTLTWI
;
A
#
# COMPACT_ATOMS: atom_id res chain seq x y z
N MET A 1 0.76 -22.09 6.12
CA MET A 1 1.76 -22.00 5.03
C MET A 1 1.74 -20.66 4.27
N SER A 2 1.10 -19.60 4.79
CA SER A 2 0.94 -18.32 4.06
C SER A 2 2.01 -17.24 4.37
N SER A 3 2.97 -17.52 5.26
CA SER A 3 3.89 -16.48 5.77
C SER A 3 5.17 -16.31 4.95
N MET A 4 5.61 -17.32 4.20
CA MET A 4 6.90 -17.26 3.48
C MET A 4 6.83 -16.51 2.15
N ALA A 5 5.66 -16.47 1.47
CA ALA A 5 5.50 -15.70 0.24
C ALA A 5 5.44 -14.18 0.49
N SER A 6 5.06 -13.75 1.69
CA SER A 6 4.90 -12.34 2.02
C SER A 6 6.24 -11.62 2.16
N GLN A 7 7.28 -12.26 2.71
CA GLN A 7 8.57 -11.60 2.96
C GLN A 7 9.30 -11.25 1.66
N GLY A 8 9.44 -12.18 0.71
CA GLY A 8 10.12 -11.89 -0.56
C GLY A 8 9.44 -10.79 -1.39
N SER A 9 8.10 -10.70 -1.34
CA SER A 9 7.38 -9.61 -2.01
C SER A 9 7.57 -8.25 -1.31
N ARG A 10 7.79 -8.23 0.02
CA ARG A 10 8.03 -7.00 0.77
C ARG A 10 9.42 -6.44 0.48
N ASP A 11 10.43 -7.31 0.41
CA ASP A 11 11.80 -6.91 0.10
C ASP A 11 11.91 -6.38 -1.34
N GLY A 12 11.22 -7.03 -2.29
CA GLY A 12 11.12 -6.54 -3.67
C GLY A 12 10.40 -5.20 -3.78
N LEU A 13 9.33 -5.00 -3.01
CA LEU A 13 8.59 -3.73 -2.99
C LEU A 13 9.45 -2.60 -2.39
N ALA A 14 10.15 -2.85 -1.28
CA ALA A 14 11.08 -1.89 -0.68
C ALA A 14 12.16 -1.45 -1.68
N GLY A 15 12.77 -2.39 -2.40
CA GLY A 15 13.77 -2.05 -3.43
C GLY A 15 13.19 -1.28 -4.63
N SER A 16 11.92 -1.50 -4.99
CA SER A 16 11.26 -0.70 -6.04
C SER A 16 10.96 0.72 -5.58
N ILE A 17 10.62 0.90 -4.30
CA ILE A 17 10.37 2.21 -3.69
C ILE A 17 11.67 3.02 -3.65
N GLU A 18 12.76 2.41 -3.17
CA GLU A 18 14.08 3.04 -3.12
C GLU A 18 14.50 3.57 -4.50
N LYS A 19 14.31 2.76 -5.55
CA LYS A 19 14.59 3.18 -6.93
C LYS A 19 13.71 4.34 -7.40
N GLY A 20 12.41 4.30 -7.11
CA GLY A 20 11.50 5.37 -7.49
C GLY A 20 11.82 6.70 -6.81
N PHE A 21 12.17 6.68 -5.51
CA PHE A 21 12.60 7.88 -4.80
C PHE A 21 13.97 8.40 -5.28
N LYS A 22 14.90 7.51 -5.65
CA LYS A 22 16.17 7.92 -6.29
C LYS A 22 15.94 8.63 -7.61
N GLU A 23 15.05 8.12 -8.46
CA GLU A 23 14.72 8.74 -9.75
C GLU A 23 14.05 10.11 -9.57
N LEU A 24 13.10 10.21 -8.62
CA LEU A 24 12.48 11.49 -8.25
C LEU A 24 13.49 12.50 -7.71
N TRP A 25 14.49 12.04 -6.95
CA TRP A 25 15.56 12.90 -6.44
C TRP A 25 16.49 13.40 -7.55
N GLU A 26 16.82 12.55 -8.52
CA GLU A 26 17.57 12.96 -9.71
C GLU A 26 16.80 13.99 -10.54
N GLU A 27 15.46 13.88 -10.60
CA GLU A 27 14.62 14.89 -11.23
C GLU A 27 14.57 16.20 -10.42
N GLU A 28 14.45 16.13 -9.09
CA GLU A 28 14.47 17.29 -8.20
C GLU A 28 15.76 18.11 -8.33
N LEU A 29 16.90 17.43 -8.56
CA LEU A 29 18.20 18.08 -8.86
C LEU A 29 18.19 18.86 -10.18
N ARG A 30 17.30 18.51 -11.12
CA ARG A 30 17.19 19.16 -12.43
C ARG A 30 16.09 20.23 -12.42
N GLU A 31 14.93 19.91 -11.88
CA GLU A 31 13.76 20.77 -11.80
C GLU A 31 13.13 20.67 -10.40
N PRO A 32 13.08 21.78 -9.63
CA PRO A 32 12.60 21.76 -8.26
C PRO A 32 11.08 21.55 -8.21
N GLY A 33 10.62 20.62 -7.37
CA GLY A 33 9.20 20.36 -7.11
C GLY A 33 8.70 18.94 -7.48
N ALA A 34 9.57 18.07 -7.98
CA ALA A 34 9.23 16.66 -8.25
C ALA A 34 8.86 15.90 -6.95
N LEU A 35 9.53 16.21 -5.84
CA LEU A 35 9.28 15.56 -4.54
C LEU A 35 8.14 16.20 -3.73
N ALA A 36 7.80 17.45 -4.04
CA ALA A 36 6.90 18.29 -3.23
C ALA A 36 5.50 17.67 -3.01
N TYR A 37 4.98 16.94 -4.01
CA TYR A 37 3.71 16.22 -3.89
C TYR A 37 3.75 15.14 -2.80
N TYR A 38 4.82 14.35 -2.75
CA TYR A 38 4.97 13.27 -1.79
C TYR A 38 5.23 13.80 -0.38
N GLU A 39 6.04 14.85 -0.26
CA GLU A 39 6.30 15.52 1.02
C GLU A 39 5.01 16.01 1.68
N LYS A 40 4.15 16.69 0.90
CA LYS A 40 2.86 17.19 1.38
C LYS A 40 1.89 16.07 1.72
N TRP A 41 1.92 14.96 0.97
CA TRP A 41 1.00 13.86 1.16
C TRP A 41 1.37 12.95 2.34
N LEU A 42 2.66 12.66 2.53
CA LEU A 42 3.17 11.76 3.57
C LEU A 42 3.63 12.48 4.84
N HIS A 43 3.70 13.83 4.82
CA HIS A 43 4.29 14.63 5.89
C HIS A 43 5.73 14.17 6.20
N CYS A 44 6.54 14.14 5.15
CA CYS A 44 7.93 13.71 5.16
C CYS A 44 8.79 14.73 4.40
N CYS A 45 10.11 14.59 4.48
CA CYS A 45 11.00 15.50 3.80
C CYS A 45 12.26 14.80 3.29
N GLY A 46 12.54 14.99 2.00
CA GLY A 46 13.67 14.35 1.34
C GLY A 46 13.51 12.83 1.23
N VAL A 47 14.53 12.18 0.65
CA VAL A 47 14.52 10.72 0.45
C VAL A 47 14.75 10.01 1.77
N ASN A 48 15.89 10.28 2.40
CA ASN A 48 16.28 9.76 3.72
C ASN A 48 16.02 10.75 4.85
N GLY A 49 15.92 12.05 4.54
CA GLY A 49 15.52 13.07 5.49
C GLY A 49 15.83 14.48 5.01
N THR A 50 15.57 15.46 5.88
CA THR A 50 15.85 16.89 5.64
C THR A 50 17.33 17.17 5.35
N ALA A 51 18.23 16.31 5.84
CA ALA A 51 19.66 16.42 5.61
C ALA A 51 20.05 16.31 4.13
N ASP A 52 19.26 15.63 3.30
CA ASP A 52 19.53 15.50 1.87
C ASP A 52 19.53 16.87 1.18
N TYR A 53 18.57 17.75 1.52
CA TYR A 53 18.51 19.12 1.00
C TYR A 53 19.63 20.01 1.55
N ILE A 54 20.02 19.83 2.81
CA ILE A 54 21.14 20.57 3.43
C ILE A 54 22.47 20.21 2.75
N ALA A 55 22.67 18.93 2.43
CA ALA A 55 23.87 18.43 1.78
C ALA A 55 24.07 19.03 0.37
N ILE A 56 22.98 19.21 -0.39
CA ILE A 56 23.01 19.82 -1.72
C ILE A 56 22.88 21.35 -1.72
N LYS A 57 22.83 21.98 -0.53
CA LYS A 57 22.58 23.42 -0.33
C LYS A 57 21.34 23.93 -1.08
N HIS A 58 20.35 23.07 -1.28
CA HIS A 58 19.11 23.42 -1.96
C HIS A 58 18.12 23.96 -0.92
N PRO A 59 17.34 25.02 -1.24
CA PRO A 59 16.31 25.49 -0.34
C PRO A 59 15.30 24.37 -0.09
N VAL A 60 15.06 24.07 1.17
CA VAL A 60 14.03 23.13 1.59
C VAL A 60 12.67 23.69 1.16
N PRO A 61 11.87 22.93 0.38
CA PRO A 61 10.57 23.41 -0.06
C PRO A 61 9.62 23.55 1.12
N LYS A 62 8.66 24.49 1.04
CA LYS A 62 7.68 24.74 2.11
C LYS A 62 6.81 23.51 2.42
N THR A 63 6.73 22.56 1.51
CA THR A 63 6.03 21.27 1.63
C THR A 63 6.62 20.34 2.68
N CYS A 64 7.88 20.55 3.07
CA CYS A 64 8.60 19.81 4.10
C CYS A 64 8.25 20.27 5.54
N CYS A 65 7.39 21.29 5.68
CA CYS A 65 7.03 21.88 6.96
C CYS A 65 5.54 21.72 7.23
N ALA A 66 5.19 21.40 8.47
CA ALA A 66 3.80 21.42 8.91
C ALA A 66 3.18 22.82 8.66
N GLU A 67 2.01 22.84 8.03
CA GLU A 67 1.28 24.07 7.71
C GLU A 67 2.05 25.06 6.82
N GLU A 68 3.02 24.60 6.03
CA GLU A 68 3.87 25.43 5.16
C GLU A 68 4.72 26.47 5.94
N ASN A 69 4.79 26.33 7.26
CA ASN A 69 5.46 27.26 8.18
C ASN A 69 6.83 26.72 8.62
N CYS A 70 7.84 26.89 7.76
CA CYS A 70 9.23 26.53 8.05
C CYS A 70 9.96 27.49 9.02
N ALA A 71 9.25 28.43 9.64
CA ALA A 71 9.83 29.38 10.59
C ALA A 71 10.21 28.74 11.93
N VAL A 72 9.61 27.59 12.26
CA VAL A 72 9.85 26.84 13.50
C VAL A 72 10.49 25.50 13.15
N ALA A 73 11.71 25.26 13.62
CA ALA A 73 12.45 24.04 13.34
C ALA A 73 11.76 22.76 13.84
N GLU A 74 10.89 22.86 14.86
CA GLU A 74 10.09 21.73 15.37
C GLU A 74 8.98 21.27 14.40
N ASN A 75 8.58 22.12 13.45
CA ASN A 75 7.56 21.79 12.44
C ASN A 75 8.17 21.15 11.18
N LEU A 76 9.49 20.96 11.16
CA LEU A 76 10.21 20.35 10.05
C LEU A 76 10.11 18.83 10.15
N TYR A 77 9.66 18.17 9.08
CA TYR A 77 9.58 16.71 9.08
C TYR A 77 10.98 16.11 8.97
N ALA A 78 11.56 15.64 10.07
CA ALA A 78 12.88 14.99 10.06
C ALA A 78 12.87 13.58 9.45
N GLU A 79 11.69 12.99 9.24
CA GLU A 79 11.55 11.65 8.66
C GLU A 79 11.66 11.67 7.13
N GLY A 80 12.46 10.75 6.58
CA GLY A 80 12.56 10.52 5.14
C GLY A 80 11.30 9.92 4.54
N CYS A 81 10.97 10.36 3.32
CA CYS A 81 9.79 9.90 2.60
C CYS A 81 9.83 8.41 2.26
N GLU A 82 11.01 7.85 2.01
CA GLU A 82 11.18 6.42 1.69
C GLU A 82 10.72 5.52 2.84
N ALA A 83 11.25 5.78 4.04
CA ALA A 83 10.93 5.04 5.25
C ALA A 83 9.44 5.19 5.61
N LYS A 84 8.90 6.41 5.49
CA LYS A 84 7.48 6.67 5.77
C LYS A 84 6.57 5.93 4.80
N PHE A 85 6.89 5.97 3.51
CA PHE A 85 6.11 5.28 2.49
C PHE A 85 6.15 3.76 2.66
N ASN A 86 7.31 3.21 2.98
CA ASN A 86 7.45 1.79 3.27
C ASN A 86 6.60 1.38 4.49
N SER A 87 6.62 2.16 5.57
CA SER A 87 5.78 1.92 6.75
C SER A 87 4.28 2.01 6.45
N TYR A 88 3.88 2.98 5.62
CA TYR A 88 2.51 3.16 5.17
C TYR A 88 2.04 1.94 4.36
N LEU A 89 2.82 1.52 3.37
CA LEU A 89 2.50 0.34 2.56
C LEU A 89 2.48 -0.93 3.39
N ALA A 90 3.42 -1.10 4.33
CA ALA A 90 3.43 -2.25 5.24
C ALA A 90 2.13 -2.33 6.06
N SER A 91 1.64 -1.19 6.56
CA SER A 91 0.37 -1.12 7.29
C SER A 91 -0.83 -1.42 6.39
N LYS A 92 -0.89 -0.80 5.21
CA LYS A 92 -2.01 -0.98 4.27
C LYS A 92 -2.06 -2.39 3.66
N MET A 93 -0.92 -3.00 3.38
CA MET A 93 -0.83 -4.38 2.87
C MET A 93 -1.42 -5.38 3.87
N LEU A 94 -1.19 -5.16 5.17
CA LEU A 94 -1.77 -6.03 6.20
C LEU A 94 -3.30 -5.93 6.20
N THR A 95 -3.85 -4.71 6.13
CA THR A 95 -5.30 -4.51 6.02
C THR A 95 -5.88 -5.13 4.76
N PHE A 96 -5.23 -4.91 3.60
CA PHE A 96 -5.67 -5.48 2.33
C PHE A 96 -5.70 -7.01 2.37
N ASN A 97 -4.69 -7.63 2.96
CA ASN A 97 -4.64 -9.09 3.10
C ASN A 97 -5.80 -9.65 3.95
N ILE A 98 -6.17 -8.96 5.03
CA ILE A 98 -7.32 -9.36 5.87
C ILE A 98 -8.63 -9.26 5.07
N VAL A 99 -8.84 -8.14 4.38
CA VAL A 99 -10.06 -7.93 3.56
C VAL A 99 -10.15 -8.97 2.44
N ASN A 100 -9.05 -9.20 1.73
CA ASN A 100 -8.97 -10.21 0.67
C ASN A 100 -9.26 -11.62 1.20
N SER A 101 -8.75 -11.95 2.40
CA SER A 101 -9.03 -13.24 3.02
C SER A 101 -10.52 -13.43 3.32
N LEU A 102 -11.20 -12.40 3.84
CA LEU A 102 -12.65 -12.47 4.09
C LEU A 102 -13.45 -12.66 2.80
N LEU A 103 -13.03 -11.99 1.72
CA LEU A 103 -13.65 -12.10 0.41
C LEU A 103 -13.55 -13.53 -0.13
N ILE A 104 -12.36 -14.13 -0.07
CA ILE A 104 -12.13 -15.54 -0.48
C ILE A 104 -13.01 -16.50 0.33
N PHE A 105 -13.07 -16.35 1.66
CA PHE A 105 -13.94 -17.20 2.49
C PHE A 105 -15.42 -17.01 2.19
N GLY A 106 -15.85 -15.77 1.88
CA GLY A 106 -17.21 -15.47 1.47
C GLY A 106 -17.60 -16.17 0.16
N GLU A 107 -16.72 -16.14 -0.84
CA GLU A 107 -16.94 -16.80 -2.13
C GLU A 107 -17.02 -18.33 -1.99
N ILE A 108 -16.12 -18.92 -1.19
CA ILE A 108 -16.14 -20.36 -0.92
C ILE A 108 -17.46 -20.74 -0.21
N GLY A 109 -17.88 -19.96 0.77
CA GLY A 109 -19.16 -20.17 1.44
C GLY A 109 -20.33 -20.13 0.47
N ALA A 110 -20.41 -19.09 -0.37
CA ALA A 110 -21.45 -18.94 -1.37
C ALA A 110 -21.47 -20.11 -2.38
N ALA A 111 -20.30 -20.58 -2.83
CA ALA A 111 -20.19 -21.72 -3.73
C ALA A 111 -20.72 -23.01 -3.08
N VAL A 112 -20.41 -23.26 -1.80
CA VAL A 112 -20.92 -24.43 -1.05
C VAL A 112 -22.44 -24.34 -0.89
N PHE A 113 -22.98 -23.18 -0.51
CA PHE A 113 -24.43 -23.00 -0.41
C PHE A 113 -25.13 -23.19 -1.75
N GLY A 114 -24.55 -22.67 -2.84
CA GLY A 114 -25.04 -22.90 -4.20
C GLY A 114 -25.05 -24.37 -4.58
N TRP A 115 -23.96 -25.09 -4.26
CA TRP A 115 -23.86 -26.54 -4.50
C TRP A 115 -24.91 -27.33 -3.71
N LEU A 116 -25.09 -27.01 -2.42
CA LEU A 116 -26.09 -27.65 -1.57
C LEU A 116 -27.51 -27.42 -2.10
N LEU A 117 -27.84 -26.19 -2.50
CA LEU A 117 -29.15 -25.86 -3.07
C LEU A 117 -29.39 -26.63 -4.37
N PHE A 118 -28.41 -26.63 -5.28
CA PHE A 118 -28.50 -27.40 -6.52
C PHE A 118 -28.67 -28.91 -6.28
N SER A 119 -27.93 -29.46 -5.31
CA SER A 119 -28.03 -30.88 -4.97
C SER A 119 -29.42 -31.27 -4.44
N ASN A 120 -30.03 -30.41 -3.61
CA ASN A 120 -31.39 -30.62 -3.11
C ASN A 120 -32.43 -30.56 -4.24
N LEU A 121 -32.34 -29.55 -5.12
CA LEU A 121 -33.23 -29.44 -6.28
C LEU A 121 -33.13 -30.66 -7.21
N LYS A 122 -31.91 -31.13 -7.49
CA LYS A 122 -31.69 -32.33 -8.31
C LYS A 122 -32.17 -33.61 -7.64
N ASN A 123 -32.12 -33.67 -6.31
CA ASN A 123 -32.64 -34.80 -5.54
C ASN A 123 -34.17 -34.86 -5.61
N GLU A 124 -34.85 -33.73 -5.43
CA GLU A 124 -36.31 -33.63 -5.59
C GLU A 124 -36.76 -33.97 -7.02
N SER A 125 -36.05 -33.45 -8.04
CA SER A 125 -36.31 -33.78 -9.43
C SER A 125 -36.20 -35.29 -9.69
N ARG A 126 -35.15 -35.96 -9.20
CA ARG A 126 -35.02 -37.43 -9.34
C ARG A 126 -36.14 -38.20 -8.65
N ARG A 127 -36.57 -37.78 -7.45
CA ARG A 127 -37.70 -38.40 -6.75
C ARG A 127 -38.98 -38.28 -7.55
N SER A 128 -39.27 -37.09 -8.10
CA SER A 128 -40.46 -36.87 -8.93
C SER A 128 -40.48 -37.76 -10.17
N THR A 129 -39.32 -37.96 -10.83
CA THR A 129 -39.21 -38.83 -12.01
C THR A 129 -39.39 -40.32 -11.67
N LEU A 130 -38.92 -40.79 -10.50
CA LEU A 130 -39.13 -42.17 -10.04
C LEU A 130 -40.58 -42.49 -9.64
N THR A 131 -41.37 -41.50 -9.20
CA THR A 131 -42.80 -41.70 -8.92
C THR A 131 -43.68 -41.80 -10.18
N TRP A 132 -43.15 -41.50 -11.37
CA TRP A 132 -43.88 -41.58 -12.64
C TRP A 132 -43.46 -42.78 -13.53
N ILE A 133 -42.64 -43.71 -13.01
CA ILE A 133 -42.29 -45.00 -13.63
C ILE A 133 -42.87 -46.11 -12.76
#